data_AF-A0AAJ4A847-F1
#
_entry.id   AF-A0AAJ4A847-F1
#
_cell.length_a   1.000
_cell.length_b   1.000
_cell.length_c   1.000
_cell.angle_alpha   90.00
_cell.angle_beta   90.00
_cell.angle_gamma   90.00
#
_symmetry.space_group_name_H-M   'P 1'
#
loop_
_entity.id
_entity.type
_entity.pdbx_description
1 polymer ?
#
loop_
_entity_poly.entity_id
_entity_poly.type
_entity_poly.pdbx_seq_one_letter_code
_entity_poly.pdbx_strand_id
1 'polypeptide(L)'
;MKKSASKILKDWEVENGRCWVKEIQMMAEQGKTWSDVSAFFGIEETRLRAAAYYIGVKFNLKRRVAKTRHWSGQVPNYYWYQGRRWTLKELSEFSGIKHTTIYCRIHQKSWSVARAVETPVMTKSQAGQLGWEAVKNEQATTPNRAQANRPTHAAHGL
;
A
#
# COMPACT_ATOMS: atom_id res chain seq x y z
N MET A 1 15.55 -43.61 3.62
CA MET A 1 14.67 -42.71 4.38
C MET A 1 15.50 -41.53 4.91
N LYS A 2 15.14 -40.28 4.60
CA LYS A 2 15.86 -39.12 5.13
C LYS A 2 15.63 -39.05 6.65
N LYS A 3 16.68 -38.91 7.46
CA LYS A 3 16.55 -38.73 8.91
C LYS A 3 15.65 -37.52 9.22
N SER A 4 14.87 -37.58 10.30
CA SER A 4 14.08 -36.45 10.81
C SER A 4 15.01 -35.33 11.30
N ALA A 5 14.63 -34.06 11.13
CA ALA A 5 15.42 -32.91 11.62
C ALA A 5 15.68 -33.02 13.12
N SER A 6 14.68 -33.42 13.92
CA SER A 6 14.85 -33.62 15.35
C SER A 6 15.87 -34.72 15.69
N LYS A 7 15.96 -35.78 14.87
CA LYS A 7 16.95 -36.84 15.05
C LYS A 7 18.36 -36.34 14.74
N ILE A 8 18.51 -35.59 13.64
CA ILE A 8 19.81 -34.98 13.26
C ILE A 8 20.28 -34.02 14.36
N LEU A 9 19.39 -33.19 14.88
CA LEU A 9 19.73 -32.25 15.96
C LEU A 9 20.09 -32.98 17.25
N LYS A 10 19.43 -34.09 17.59
CA LYS A 10 19.76 -34.90 18.77
C LYS A 10 21.10 -35.64 18.63
N ASP A 11 21.35 -36.21 17.45
CA ASP A 11 22.65 -36.82 17.12
C ASP A 11 23.76 -35.75 17.29
N TRP A 12 23.54 -34.53 16.81
CA TRP A 12 24.47 -33.40 16.98
C TRP A 12 24.71 -33.00 18.44
N GLU A 13 23.69 -33.01 19.32
CA GLU A 13 23.90 -32.69 20.76
C GLU A 13 24.83 -33.71 21.42
N VAL A 14 24.67 -34.99 21.08
CA VAL A 14 25.50 -36.07 21.62
C VAL A 14 26.93 -35.94 21.14
N GLU A 15 27.14 -35.63 19.86
CA GLU A 15 28.46 -35.46 19.26
C GLU A 15 29.21 -34.23 19.78
N ASN A 16 28.52 -33.11 20.01
CA ASN A 16 29.14 -31.83 20.35
C ASN A 16 29.07 -31.49 21.84
N GLY A 17 28.33 -32.27 22.65
CA GLY A 17 28.12 -32.01 24.07
C GLY A 17 27.40 -30.69 24.36
N ARG A 18 26.69 -30.13 23.38
CA ARG A 18 26.00 -28.83 23.47
C ARG A 18 24.51 -28.99 23.18
N CYS A 19 23.70 -28.15 23.81
CA CYS A 19 22.27 -28.10 23.50
C CYS A 19 22.05 -27.31 22.21
N TRP A 20 21.47 -27.95 21.19
CA TRP A 20 21.27 -27.30 19.88
C TRP A 20 20.32 -26.09 20.00
N VAL A 21 19.38 -26.12 20.95
CA VAL A 21 18.48 -24.98 21.21
C VAL A 21 19.27 -23.75 21.66
N LYS A 22 20.24 -23.93 22.57
CA LYS A 22 21.10 -22.83 23.04
C LYS A 22 22.01 -22.33 21.93
N GLU A 23 22.51 -23.24 21.09
CA GLU A 23 23.36 -22.87 19.95
C GLU A 23 22.59 -22.03 18.94
N ILE A 24 21.35 -22.42 18.59
CA ILE A 24 20.47 -21.63 17.71
C ILE A 24 20.18 -20.25 18.32
N GLN A 25 19.92 -20.18 19.62
CA GLN A 25 19.68 -18.92 20.32
C GLN A 25 20.91 -18.01 20.26
N MET A 26 22.10 -18.55 20.50
CA MET A 26 23.37 -17.82 20.40
C MET A 26 23.62 -17.31 18.98
N MET A 27 23.37 -18.13 17.96
CA MET A 27 23.45 -17.70 16.55
C MET A 27 22.45 -16.57 16.25
N ALA A 28 21.24 -16.62 16.82
CA ALA A 28 20.24 -15.57 16.69
C ALA A 28 20.72 -14.24 17.31
N GLU A 29 21.33 -14.30 18.49
CA GLU A 29 21.90 -13.14 19.20
C GLU A 29 23.06 -12.51 18.43
N GLN A 30 23.87 -13.34 17.74
CA GLN A 30 24.90 -12.92 16.80
C GLN A 30 24.33 -12.35 15.47
N GLY A 31 23.00 -12.32 15.32
CA GLY A 31 22.33 -11.79 14.13
C GLY A 31 22.37 -12.71 12.91
N LYS A 32 22.69 -14.00 13.09
CA LYS A 32 22.65 -15.00 12.01
C LYS A 32 21.21 -15.25 11.58
N THR A 33 21.03 -15.54 10.30
CA THR A 33 19.73 -15.85 9.71
C THR A 33 19.42 -17.35 9.79
N TRP A 34 18.16 -17.74 9.58
CA TRP A 34 17.80 -19.16 9.48
C TRP A 34 18.55 -19.91 8.38
N SER A 35 18.97 -19.23 7.31
CA SER A 35 19.78 -19.83 6.25
C SER A 35 21.19 -20.18 6.75
N ASP A 36 21.81 -19.31 7.54
CA ASP A 36 23.12 -19.58 8.16
C ASP A 36 23.04 -20.75 9.14
N VAL A 37 21.98 -20.79 9.95
CA VAL A 37 21.73 -21.87 10.91
C VAL A 37 21.44 -23.19 10.19
N SER A 38 20.66 -23.16 9.10
CA SER A 38 20.39 -24.30 8.23
C SER A 38 21.67 -24.88 7.64
N ALA A 39 22.56 -24.01 7.13
CA ALA A 39 23.85 -24.43 6.60
C ALA A 39 24.75 -25.03 7.68
N PHE A 40 24.76 -24.45 8.89
CA PHE A 40 25.56 -24.93 10.02
C PHE A 40 25.18 -26.36 10.45
N PHE A 41 23.90 -26.66 10.59
CA PHE A 41 23.44 -28.00 10.97
C PHE A 41 23.34 -28.97 9.78
N GLY A 42 23.49 -28.51 8.54
CA GLY A 42 23.27 -29.32 7.34
C GLY A 42 21.82 -29.80 7.20
N ILE A 43 20.86 -29.06 7.74
CA ILE A 43 19.43 -29.38 7.71
C ILE A 43 18.72 -28.34 6.85
N GLU A 44 17.83 -28.78 5.97
CA GLU A 44 16.98 -27.89 5.18
C GLU A 44 16.23 -26.89 6.09
N GLU A 45 16.29 -25.61 5.72
CA GLU A 45 15.75 -24.49 6.50
C GLU A 45 14.29 -24.70 6.95
N THR A 46 13.43 -25.19 6.07
CA THR A 46 12.01 -25.46 6.36
C THR A 46 11.85 -26.46 7.51
N ARG A 47 12.66 -27.53 7.50
CA ARG A 47 12.60 -28.61 8.50
C ARG A 47 13.18 -28.17 9.83
N LEU A 48 14.23 -27.36 9.79
CA LEU A 48 14.83 -26.75 10.96
C LEU A 48 13.85 -25.78 11.65
N ARG A 49 13.18 -24.92 10.87
CA ARG A 49 12.15 -24.00 11.38
C ARG A 49 11.00 -24.75 12.03
N ALA A 50 10.51 -25.82 11.39
CA ALA A 50 9.45 -26.65 11.95
C ALA A 50 9.88 -27.27 13.29
N ALA A 51 11.08 -27.86 13.36
CA ALA A 51 11.61 -28.44 14.60
C ALA A 51 11.76 -27.41 15.73
N ALA A 52 12.25 -26.21 15.42
CA ALA A 52 12.37 -25.13 16.38
C ALA A 52 11.02 -24.60 16.87
N TYR A 53 10.01 -24.53 15.98
CA TYR A 53 8.64 -24.12 16.30
C TYR A 53 8.00 -25.05 17.34
N TYR A 54 8.08 -26.37 17.14
CA TYR A 54 7.48 -27.35 18.05
C TYR A 54 8.10 -27.38 19.45
N ILE A 55 9.31 -26.82 19.61
CA ILE A 55 10.03 -26.76 20.89
C ILE A 55 9.87 -25.40 21.56
N GLY A 56 9.18 -24.46 20.92
CA GLY A 56 8.93 -23.12 21.46
C GLY A 56 10.16 -22.22 21.43
N VAL A 57 11.16 -22.53 20.60
CA VAL A 57 12.33 -21.68 20.40
C VAL A 57 11.86 -20.42 19.66
N LYS A 58 11.71 -19.32 20.41
CA LYS A 58 11.40 -18.01 19.84
C LYS A 58 12.65 -17.45 19.19
N PHE A 59 12.91 -17.88 17.96
CA PHE A 59 13.83 -17.18 17.08
C PHE A 59 13.18 -15.85 16.71
N ASN A 60 13.34 -14.86 17.60
CA ASN A 60 13.22 -13.48 17.21
C ASN A 60 14.32 -13.27 16.19
N LEU A 61 14.02 -13.57 14.92
CA LEU A 61 14.44 -12.65 13.89
C LEU A 61 14.00 -11.32 14.49
N LYS A 62 14.95 -10.49 14.92
CA LYS A 62 14.80 -9.07 14.64
C LYS A 62 14.40 -9.13 13.19
N ARG A 63 13.09 -9.01 12.92
CA ARG A 63 12.60 -8.72 11.60
C ARG A 63 13.62 -7.66 11.23
N ARG A 64 14.34 -7.84 10.12
CA ARG A 64 14.50 -6.67 9.29
C ARG A 64 13.05 -6.22 9.14
N VAL A 65 12.61 -5.35 10.06
CA VAL A 65 11.45 -4.50 9.92
C VAL A 65 11.75 -4.01 8.54
N ALA A 66 11.04 -4.58 7.54
CA ALA A 66 11.27 -4.30 6.15
C ALA A 66 11.42 -2.80 6.16
N LYS A 67 12.65 -2.32 5.89
CA LYS A 67 13.10 -0.98 6.30
C LYS A 67 11.87 -0.13 6.13
N THR A 68 11.31 0.43 7.21
CA THR A 68 10.41 1.56 7.03
C THR A 68 11.14 2.39 6.00
N ARG A 69 10.56 2.53 4.81
CA ARG A 69 11.14 3.27 3.70
C ARG A 69 11.17 4.72 4.16
N HIS A 70 12.02 5.01 5.13
CA HIS A 70 12.40 6.32 5.55
C HIS A 70 13.38 6.75 4.46
N TRP A 71 12.77 7.40 3.48
CA TRP A 71 13.34 8.47 2.68
C TRP A 71 14.68 8.15 2.02
N SER A 72 14.62 7.44 0.90
CA SER A 72 15.70 7.38 -0.07
C SER A 72 15.88 8.75 -0.73
N GLY A 73 16.53 9.72 -0.07
CA GLY A 73 17.16 10.89 -0.71
C GLY A 73 16.37 11.59 -1.83
N GLN A 74 15.04 11.57 -1.81
CA GLN A 74 14.26 12.22 -2.84
C GLN A 74 14.38 13.70 -2.60
N VAL A 75 15.11 14.35 -3.50
CA VAL A 75 15.12 15.81 -3.68
C VAL A 75 13.67 16.29 -3.60
N PRO A 76 13.38 17.32 -2.78
CA PRO A 76 12.05 17.87 -2.70
C PRO A 76 11.59 18.28 -4.10
N ASN A 77 10.50 17.69 -4.59
CA ASN A 77 9.85 18.19 -5.79
C ASN A 77 9.29 19.58 -5.46
N TYR A 78 9.85 20.61 -6.08
CA TYR A 78 9.37 21.98 -5.97
C TYR A 78 8.42 22.29 -7.12
N TYR A 79 7.38 23.05 -6.81
CA TYR A 79 6.30 23.43 -7.71
C TYR A 79 6.20 24.95 -7.77
N TRP A 80 6.06 25.50 -8.96
CA TRP A 80 5.81 26.93 -9.12
C TRP A 80 4.34 27.25 -8.88
N TYR A 81 4.07 28.12 -7.91
CA TYR A 81 2.73 28.57 -7.56
C TYR A 81 2.80 29.98 -6.96
N GLN A 82 1.95 30.90 -7.43
CA GLN A 82 1.90 32.31 -6.99
C GLN A 82 3.26 33.01 -7.03
N GLY A 83 4.02 32.85 -8.10
CA GLY A 83 5.29 33.57 -8.29
C GLY A 83 6.45 33.07 -7.41
N ARG A 84 6.30 31.97 -6.66
CA ARG A 84 7.39 31.36 -5.90
C ARG A 84 7.40 29.83 -6.01
N ARG A 85 8.50 29.22 -5.56
CA ARG A 85 8.65 27.76 -5.47
C ARG A 85 8.10 27.26 -4.14
N TRP A 86 7.31 26.19 -4.20
CA TRP A 86 6.70 25.53 -3.05
C TRP A 86 7.01 24.04 -3.05
N THR A 87 7.17 23.46 -1.88
CA THR A 87 7.15 22.01 -1.66
C THR A 87 5.72 21.51 -1.49
N LEU A 88 5.49 20.20 -1.69
CA LEU A 88 4.18 19.60 -1.40
C LEU A 88 3.75 19.76 0.06
N LYS A 89 4.72 19.81 0.99
CA LYS A 89 4.45 20.02 2.41
C LYS A 89 3.90 21.43 2.66
N GLU A 90 4.56 22.45 2.12
CA GLU A 90 4.11 23.83 2.26
C GLU A 90 2.77 24.06 1.55
N LEU A 91 2.55 23.46 0.37
CA LEU A 91 1.23 23.50 -0.30
C LEU A 91 0.13 22.82 0.52
N SER A 92 0.47 21.74 1.24
CA SER A 92 -0.44 21.02 2.12
C SER A 92 -0.85 21.86 3.33
N GLU A 93 0.12 22.52 3.95
CA GLU A 93 -0.12 23.42 5.09
C GLU A 93 -0.91 24.66 4.66
N PHE A 94 -0.60 25.22 3.48
CA PHE A 94 -1.29 26.39 2.94
C PHE A 94 -2.77 26.12 2.57
N SER A 95 -3.05 24.98 1.93
CA SER A 95 -4.41 24.66 1.48
C SER A 95 -5.25 23.87 2.49
N GLY A 96 -4.63 23.31 3.53
CA GLY A 96 -5.27 22.36 4.43
C GLY A 96 -5.56 20.99 3.79
N ILE A 97 -5.11 20.75 2.56
CA ILE A 97 -5.30 19.49 1.83
C ILE A 97 -4.11 18.59 2.12
N LYS A 98 -4.33 17.32 2.43
CA LYS A 98 -3.25 16.35 2.67
C LYS A 98 -2.27 16.28 1.50
N HIS A 99 -0.96 16.26 1.81
CA HIS A 99 0.11 16.20 0.81
C HIS A 99 -0.06 15.04 -0.20
N THR A 100 -0.54 13.87 0.25
CA THR A 100 -0.79 12.71 -0.62
C THR A 100 -1.88 13.00 -1.65
N THR A 101 -2.90 13.75 -1.26
CA THR A 101 -3.99 14.17 -2.16
C THR A 101 -3.48 15.15 -3.22
N ILE A 102 -2.67 16.14 -2.83
CA ILE A 102 -2.05 17.09 -3.77
C ILE A 102 -1.13 16.33 -4.74
N TYR A 103 -0.30 15.41 -4.25
CA TYR A 103 0.55 14.56 -5.08
C TYR A 103 -0.25 13.77 -6.12
N CYS A 104 -1.32 13.08 -5.70
CA CYS A 104 -2.16 12.32 -6.62
C CYS A 104 -2.85 13.22 -7.66
N ARG A 105 -3.30 14.41 -7.26
CA ARG A 105 -3.90 15.38 -8.20
C ARG A 105 -2.90 15.79 -9.29
N ILE A 106 -1.66 16.10 -8.92
CA ILE A 106 -0.64 16.54 -9.87
C ILE A 106 -0.15 15.39 -10.76
N HIS A 107 0.21 14.24 -10.19
CA HIS A 107 0.91 13.18 -10.93
C HIS A 107 0.00 12.11 -11.52
N GLN A 108 -1.12 11.80 -10.88
CA GLN A 108 -2.02 10.74 -11.36
C GLN A 108 -3.18 11.30 -12.16
N LYS A 109 -3.67 12.49 -11.79
CA LYS A 109 -4.76 13.17 -12.49
C LYS A 109 -4.26 14.27 -13.44
N SER A 110 -2.94 14.50 -13.49
CA SER A 110 -2.31 15.51 -14.35
C SER A 110 -2.89 16.91 -14.16
N TRP A 111 -3.29 17.27 -12.94
CA TRP A 111 -3.80 18.61 -12.64
C TRP A 111 -2.64 19.61 -12.54
N SER A 112 -2.91 20.86 -12.93
CA SER A 112 -2.01 21.97 -12.62
C SER A 112 -1.91 22.17 -11.10
N VAL A 113 -0.79 22.73 -10.65
CA VAL A 113 -0.54 22.99 -9.22
C VAL A 113 -1.64 23.87 -8.63
N ALA A 114 -2.01 24.95 -9.32
CA ALA A 114 -3.09 25.84 -8.88
C ALA A 114 -4.41 25.08 -8.68
N ARG A 115 -4.86 24.35 -9.70
CA ARG A 115 -6.08 23.54 -9.62
C ARG A 115 -6.01 22.49 -8.50
N ALA A 116 -4.86 21.87 -8.30
CA ALA A 116 -4.65 20.86 -7.27
C ALA A 116 -4.76 21.39 -5.84
N VAL A 117 -4.48 22.68 -5.63
CA VAL A 117 -4.44 23.32 -4.31
C VAL A 117 -5.76 24.07 -4.03
N GLU A 118 -6.37 24.67 -5.05
CA GLU A 118 -7.60 25.46 -4.93
C GLU A 118 -8.88 24.60 -4.88
N THR A 119 -8.85 23.40 -5.46
CA THR A 119 -10.04 22.53 -5.46
C THR A 119 -10.21 21.84 -4.08
N PRO A 120 -11.29 22.05 -3.33
CA PRO A 120 -11.48 21.42 -2.02
C PRO A 120 -11.62 19.90 -2.13
N VAL A 121 -11.34 19.19 -1.04
CA VAL A 121 -11.60 17.74 -0.95
C VAL A 121 -13.07 17.54 -0.62
N MET A 122 -13.83 17.00 -1.57
CA MET A 122 -15.24 16.70 -1.34
C MET A 122 -15.41 15.48 -0.44
N THR A 123 -16.35 15.55 0.49
CA THR A 123 -16.83 14.38 1.22
C THR A 123 -17.68 13.49 0.32
N LYS A 124 -17.88 12.22 0.70
CA LYS A 124 -18.74 11.29 -0.05
C LYS A 124 -20.17 11.82 -0.21
N SER A 125 -20.70 12.50 0.82
CA SER A 125 -22.05 13.08 0.80
C SER A 125 -22.14 14.24 -0.20
N GLN A 126 -21.17 15.17 -0.19
CA GLN A 126 -21.11 16.28 -1.14
C GLN A 126 -20.97 15.80 -2.59
N ALA A 127 -20.15 14.78 -2.83
CA ALA A 127 -20.03 14.18 -4.16
C ALA A 127 -21.36 13.57 -4.63
N GLY A 128 -22.10 12.92 -3.72
CA GLY A 128 -23.43 12.39 -4.01
C GLY A 128 -24.47 13.48 -4.31
N GLN A 129 -24.46 14.58 -3.55
CA GLN A 129 -25.34 15.73 -3.78
C GLN A 129 -25.09 16.37 -5.15
N LEU A 130 -23.83 16.62 -5.50
CA LEU A 130 -23.46 17.17 -6.81
C LEU A 130 -23.90 16.26 -7.97
N GLY A 131 -23.74 14.95 -7.82
CA GLY A 131 -24.21 13.98 -8.81
C GLY A 131 -25.74 14.02 -8.98
N TRP A 132 -26.48 14.10 -7.87
CA TRP A 132 -27.94 14.20 -7.89
C TRP A 132 -28.44 15.52 -8.51
N GLU A 133 -27.80 16.64 -8.17
CA GLU A 133 -28.11 17.96 -8.73
C GLU A 133 -27.87 18.01 -10.24
N ALA A 134 -26.78 17.40 -10.73
CA ALA A 134 -26.51 17.29 -12.16
C ALA A 134 -27.63 16.53 -12.89
N VAL A 135 -28.06 15.38 -12.35
CA VAL A 135 -29.17 14.59 -12.92
C VAL A 135 -30.47 15.39 -12.95
N LYS A 136 -30.78 16.12 -11.87
CA LYS A 136 -31.99 16.96 -11.80
C LYS A 136 -31.96 18.09 -12.82
N ASN A 137 -30.81 18.74 -13.00
CA ASN A 137 -30.65 19.81 -13.97
C ASN A 137 -30.77 19.30 -15.41
N GLU A 138 -30.19 18.14 -15.73
CA GLU A 138 -30.35 17.49 -17.04
C GLU A 138 -31.82 17.20 -17.35
N GLN A 139 -32.57 16.63 -16.38
CA GLN A 139 -34.00 16.38 -16.51
C GLN A 139 -34.82 17.66 -16.67
N ALA A 140 -34.42 18.76 -16.02
CA ALA A 140 -35.09 20.06 -16.15
C ALA A 140 -34.85 20.74 -17.50
N THR A 141 -33.68 20.52 -18.12
CA THR A 141 -33.32 21.11 -19.43
C THR A 141 -33.71 20.25 -20.64
N THR A 142 -34.13 19.00 -20.44
CA THR A 142 -34.57 18.15 -21.55
C THR A 142 -36.02 18.52 -21.91
N PRO A 143 -36.31 19.10 -23.08
CA PRO A 143 -37.70 19.33 -23.49
C PRO A 143 -38.39 17.96 -23.58
N ASN A 144 -39.59 17.91 -23.03
CA ASN A 144 -40.44 16.73 -22.93
C ASN A 144 -40.40 15.89 -24.23
N ARG A 145 -39.68 14.76 -24.21
CA ARG A 145 -39.54 13.84 -25.35
C ARG A 145 -40.90 13.35 -25.89
N ALA A 146 -41.97 13.49 -25.09
CA ALA A 146 -43.34 13.21 -25.51
C ALA A 146 -43.94 14.22 -26.51
N GLN A 147 -43.34 15.40 -26.74
CA GLN A 147 -43.82 16.36 -27.74
C GLN A 147 -43.16 16.21 -29.12
N ALA A 148 -42.04 15.48 -29.22
CA ALA A 148 -41.30 15.33 -30.49
C ALA A 148 -41.89 14.26 -31.45
N ASN A 149 -42.85 13.45 -30.98
CA ASN A 149 -43.50 12.40 -31.78
C ASN A 149 -45.02 12.62 -31.89
N ARG A 150 -45.48 13.84 -32.18
CA ARG A 150 -46.84 14.03 -32.71
C ARG A 150 -46.78 13.85 -34.22
N PRO A 151 -47.31 12.75 -34.79
CA PRO A 151 -47.43 12.62 -36.23
C PRO A 151 -48.31 13.77 -36.73
N THR A 152 -47.74 14.64 -37.56
CA THR A 152 -48.49 15.59 -38.37
C THR A 152 -49.36 14.77 -39.31
N HIS A 153 -50.61 14.50 -38.92
CA HIS A 153 -51.64 14.04 -39.84
C HIS A 153 -51.90 15.18 -40.83
N ALA A 154 -51.06 15.25 -41.88
CA ALA A 154 -51.33 16.04 -43.05
C ALA A 154 -52.56 15.45 -43.71
N ALA A 155 -53.66 16.20 -43.62
CA ALA A 155 -54.87 15.98 -44.35
C ALA A 155 -54.55 16.02 -45.85
N HIS A 156 -54.54 14.86 -46.50
CA HIS A 156 -54.76 14.79 -47.94
C HIS A 156 -56.26 14.79 -48.14
N GLY A 157 -56.77 15.99 -48.47
CA GLY A 157 -58.12 16.17 -48.95
C GLY A 157 -58.24 15.79 -50.43
N LEU A 158 -59.46 15.32 -50.72
CA LEU A 158 -60.20 15.30 -51.99
C LEU A 158 -59.68 14.38 -53.11
#